data_AF-A0A453A289-F1
#
_entry.id   AF-A0A453A289-F1
#
_cell.length_a   1.000
_cell.length_b   1.000
_cell.length_c   1.000
_cell.angle_alpha   90.00
_cell.angle_beta   90.00
_cell.angle_gamma   90.00
#
_symmetry.space_group_name_H-M   'P 1'
#
loop_
_entity.id
_entity.type
_entity.pdbx_description
1 polymer ?
#
loop_
_entity_poly.entity_id
_entity_poly.type
_entity_poly.pdbx_seq_one_letter_code
_entity_poly.pdbx_strand_id
1 'polypeptide(L)'
;DQKAHNAILKVLNLESVAQEPKLDEWVARATLYDTLQDEVGFCSSFTIVLSVWKPLLRPNCTALLFQVRIAMVGKYTGLSDSYLSVLKALLHASVSCHKKLVVDWVASTDLEDSTASEAPDAYKAAWTLLKGADGVLVPGGFGDRGVKGKMMAAKYARENNVPYLGICLGMQLAVVEFARHVMKFPDADSTEFNPNTKTPCVIFMPEGSKTHMGGTMRLGSRRTFFKVTDCKSAKLYGDVNYVDERHRHRYEVNPDMVPAFENAGLQFVGKDETGQRMEIIEIPDHRFFVGVQFHPEFKSTPSKPSPPFVGLIAAACGQLDQVLQDSCNGHVVAAKHKLGDSSSTPLVHQNGHAQKQANGGVANGTCHANGNGSTHG
;
A
#
# COMPACT_ATOMS: atom_id res chain seq x y z
N ASP A 1 13.87 0.53 28.98
CA ASP A 1 13.05 1.74 29.24
C ASP A 1 11.59 1.54 29.64
N GLN A 2 11.17 0.33 30.06
CA GLN A 2 9.81 0.11 30.62
C GLN A 2 9.53 0.91 31.91
N LYS A 3 10.59 1.26 32.67
CA LYS A 3 10.49 1.98 33.95
C LYS A 3 10.08 3.44 33.77
N ALA A 4 10.40 4.07 32.63
CA ALA A 4 10.00 5.45 32.37
C ALA A 4 8.50 5.56 32.05
N HIS A 5 7.96 4.59 31.32
CA HIS A 5 6.53 4.56 30.96
C HIS A 5 5.63 4.36 32.19
N ASN A 6 6.00 3.43 33.08
CA ASN A 6 5.26 3.19 34.32
C ASN A 6 5.39 4.35 35.33
N ALA A 7 6.51 5.07 35.34
CA ALA A 7 6.66 6.26 36.19
C ALA A 7 5.73 7.41 35.73
N ILE A 8 5.56 7.59 34.41
CA ILE A 8 4.68 8.61 33.84
C ILE A 8 3.20 8.30 34.14
N LEU A 9 2.77 7.04 33.99
CA LEU A 9 1.40 6.63 34.28
C LEU A 9 1.02 6.82 35.75
N LYS A 10 1.98 6.57 36.66
CA LYS A 10 1.81 6.69 38.11
C LYS A 10 1.80 8.15 38.59
N VAL A 11 2.60 9.03 37.98
CA VAL A 11 2.62 10.47 38.29
C VAL A 11 1.36 11.18 37.79
N LEU A 12 0.78 10.71 36.69
CA LEU A 12 -0.44 11.27 36.11
C LEU A 12 -1.74 10.73 36.74
N ASN A 13 -1.64 9.77 37.67
CA ASN A 13 -2.77 9.16 38.39
C ASN A 13 -3.87 8.59 37.47
N LEU A 14 -3.48 8.01 36.33
CA LEU A 14 -4.39 7.56 35.26
C LEU A 14 -4.75 6.07 35.30
N GLU A 15 -4.30 5.30 36.30
CA GLU A 15 -4.54 3.85 36.35
C GLU A 15 -5.93 3.44 36.86
N SER A 16 -6.77 4.36 37.35
CA SER A 16 -8.06 3.98 37.99
C SER A 16 -9.32 4.70 37.53
N VAL A 17 -9.26 5.63 36.56
CA VAL A 17 -10.46 6.34 36.09
C VAL A 17 -10.40 6.55 34.59
N ALA A 18 -10.80 5.54 33.82
CA ALA A 18 -11.23 5.77 32.44
C ALA A 18 -12.60 6.47 32.49
N GLN A 19 -12.59 7.80 32.54
CA GLN A 19 -13.76 8.60 32.20
C GLN A 19 -13.68 9.01 30.72
N GLU A 20 -14.85 9.16 30.12
CA GLU A 20 -15.02 9.68 28.77
C GLU A 20 -14.25 11.01 28.64
N PRO A 21 -13.35 11.15 27.65
CA PRO A 21 -12.52 12.34 27.55
C PRO A 21 -13.40 13.56 27.32
N LYS A 22 -13.26 14.57 28.16
CA LYS A 22 -13.94 15.87 27.99
C LYS A 22 -13.40 16.55 26.74
N LEU A 23 -14.05 16.29 25.60
CA LEU A 23 -13.63 16.75 24.28
C LEU A 23 -13.43 18.27 24.24
N ASP A 24 -14.29 19.03 24.91
CA ASP A 24 -14.23 20.49 24.93
C ASP A 24 -12.96 21.01 25.60
N GLU A 25 -12.48 20.31 26.64
CA GLU A 25 -11.25 20.65 27.36
C GLU A 25 -10.01 20.35 26.52
N TRP A 26 -10.05 19.26 25.74
CA TRP A 26 -8.98 18.89 24.80
C TRP A 26 -8.92 19.80 23.58
N VAL A 27 -10.09 20.18 23.05
CA VAL A 27 -10.21 21.15 21.95
C VAL A 27 -9.75 22.54 22.42
N ALA A 28 -10.12 22.96 23.63
CA ALA A 28 -9.65 24.21 24.22
C ALA A 28 -8.12 24.20 24.44
N ARG A 29 -7.55 23.07 24.90
CA ARG A 29 -6.09 22.92 25.04
C ARG A 29 -5.35 22.96 23.70
N ALA A 30 -5.89 22.31 22.66
CA ALA A 30 -5.30 22.37 21.33
C ALA A 30 -5.35 23.79 20.73
N THR A 31 -6.46 24.49 20.94
CA THR A 31 -6.65 25.87 20.49
C THR A 31 -5.72 26.84 21.24
N LEU A 32 -5.56 26.65 22.56
CA LEU A 32 -4.62 27.42 23.38
C LEU A 32 -3.16 27.19 22.94
N TYR A 33 -2.82 25.96 22.54
CA TYR A 33 -1.49 25.61 22.03
C TYR A 33 -1.19 26.25 20.67
N ASP A 34 -2.19 26.32 19.76
CA ASP A 34 -2.10 27.06 18.50
C ASP A 34 -1.93 28.58 18.74
N THR A 35 -2.59 29.13 19.77
CA THR A 35 -2.49 30.57 20.10
C THR A 35 -1.13 30.94 20.71
N LEU A 36 -0.45 29.99 21.37
CA LEU A 36 0.88 30.18 21.96
C LEU A 36 2.02 30.07 20.92
N GLN A 37 1.72 29.64 19.68
CA GLN A 37 2.70 29.51 18.61
C GLN A 37 2.94 30.79 17.79
N ASP A 38 2.14 31.84 17.98
CA ASP A 38 2.33 33.13 17.30
C ASP A 38 3.54 33.93 17.82
N GLU A 39 4.20 33.50 18.92
CA GLU A 39 5.41 34.17 19.42
C GLU A 39 6.72 33.37 19.31
N VAL A 40 6.73 32.09 18.90
CA VAL A 40 8.02 31.38 18.71
C VAL A 40 7.93 30.36 17.58
N GLY A 41 8.62 30.66 16.47
CA GLY A 41 8.62 29.86 15.25
C GLY A 41 9.22 28.46 15.39
N PHE A 42 8.36 27.45 15.55
CA PHE A 42 8.69 26.04 15.33
C PHE A 42 7.67 25.39 14.37
N CYS A 43 8.17 24.92 13.22
CA CYS A 43 7.40 24.80 11.98
C CYS A 43 6.93 23.36 11.62
N SER A 44 5.63 23.26 11.29
CA SER A 44 4.95 22.40 10.29
C SER A 44 4.63 20.91 10.47
N SER A 45 5.20 20.14 11.40
CA SER A 45 4.95 18.68 11.40
C SER A 45 3.66 18.21 12.09
N PHE A 46 3.04 19.02 12.95
CA PHE A 46 1.88 18.62 13.77
C PHE A 46 0.52 18.96 13.13
N THR A 47 0.45 20.05 12.36
CA THR A 47 -0.77 20.56 11.73
C THR A 47 -1.32 19.60 10.66
N ILE A 48 -0.44 18.89 9.93
CA ILE A 48 -0.81 17.89 8.91
C ILE A 48 -1.43 16.64 9.55
N VAL A 49 -0.95 16.24 10.74
CA VAL A 49 -1.48 15.09 11.48
C VAL A 49 -2.93 15.35 11.88
N LEU A 50 -3.24 16.56 12.35
CA LEU A 50 -4.61 16.92 12.70
C LEU A 50 -5.54 17.05 11.48
N SER A 51 -5.10 17.50 10.31
CA SER A 51 -5.99 17.61 9.14
C SER A 51 -6.42 16.24 8.58
N VAL A 52 -5.55 15.22 8.63
CA VAL A 52 -5.88 13.84 8.23
C VAL A 52 -6.84 13.18 9.23
N TRP A 53 -6.70 13.50 10.52
CA TRP A 53 -7.50 12.90 11.59
C TRP A 53 -8.74 13.71 11.99
N LYS A 54 -8.83 15.00 11.66
CA LYS A 54 -10.00 15.86 11.91
C LYS A 54 -11.30 15.32 11.31
N PRO A 55 -11.32 14.71 10.11
CA PRO A 55 -12.50 13.99 9.62
C PRO A 55 -12.84 12.76 10.48
N LEU A 56 -11.83 12.04 10.99
CA LEU A 56 -12.01 10.84 11.84
C LEU A 56 -12.50 11.17 13.26
N LEU A 57 -12.22 12.38 13.74
CA LEU A 57 -12.57 12.86 15.09
C LEU A 57 -13.96 13.53 15.16
N ARG A 58 -14.70 13.61 14.04
CA ARG A 58 -16.06 14.16 14.06
C ARG A 58 -17.03 13.12 14.65
N PRO A 59 -17.77 13.44 15.73
CA PRO A 59 -18.66 12.49 16.40
C PRO A 59 -19.83 11.97 15.51
N ASN A 60 -20.06 12.59 14.35
CA ASN A 60 -21.08 12.19 13.37
C ASN A 60 -20.50 11.69 12.02
N CYS A 61 -19.23 11.26 11.96
CA CYS A 61 -18.68 10.69 10.74
C CYS A 61 -19.19 9.26 10.50
N THR A 62 -20.38 9.15 9.90
CA THR A 62 -20.98 7.92 9.35
C THR A 62 -20.14 7.26 8.25
N ALA A 63 -19.05 7.91 7.79
CA ALA A 63 -18.17 7.38 6.75
C ALA A 63 -17.39 6.11 7.18
N LEU A 64 -17.22 5.86 8.48
CA LEU A 64 -16.60 4.62 9.00
C LEU A 64 -17.62 3.48 9.28
N LEU A 65 -18.84 3.57 8.75
CA LEU A 65 -19.86 2.54 8.95
C LEU A 65 -19.49 1.18 8.34
N PHE A 66 -18.59 1.14 7.36
CA PHE A 66 -18.20 -0.10 6.69
C PHE A 66 -16.78 -0.52 7.09
N GLN A 67 -16.71 -1.72 7.65
CA GLN A 67 -15.46 -2.37 8.04
C GLN A 67 -14.83 -3.05 6.83
N VAL A 68 -13.50 -3.13 6.81
CA VAL A 68 -12.74 -3.98 5.88
C VAL A 68 -11.91 -4.96 6.70
N ARG A 69 -12.11 -6.25 6.47
CA ARG A 69 -11.44 -7.33 7.18
C ARG A 69 -10.27 -7.85 6.38
N ILE A 70 -9.06 -7.77 6.94
CA ILE A 70 -7.86 -8.30 6.30
C ILE A 70 -7.30 -9.43 7.14
N ALA A 71 -7.19 -10.63 6.55
CA ALA A 71 -6.49 -11.75 7.15
C ALA A 71 -4.97 -11.53 7.01
N MET A 72 -4.30 -11.28 8.13
CA MET A 72 -2.84 -11.20 8.19
C MET A 72 -2.29 -12.59 8.55
N VAL A 73 -1.74 -13.27 7.54
CA VAL A 73 -1.26 -14.66 7.66
C VAL A 73 0.22 -14.67 8.01
N GLY A 74 0.51 -14.81 9.30
CA GLY A 74 1.84 -14.57 9.86
C GLY A 74 2.37 -15.71 10.72
N LYS A 75 3.66 -15.60 11.05
CA LYS A 75 4.37 -16.54 11.93
C LYS A 75 4.09 -16.26 13.43
N TYR A 76 3.72 -15.02 13.76
CA TYR A 76 3.57 -14.51 15.13
C TYR A 76 2.24 -13.75 15.29
N THR A 77 1.15 -14.44 15.62
CA THR A 77 -0.17 -13.80 15.79
C THR A 77 -0.35 -13.10 17.14
N GLY A 78 0.49 -13.41 18.14
CA GLY A 78 0.42 -12.82 19.49
C GLY A 78 1.41 -11.68 19.77
N LEU A 79 2.25 -11.30 18.80
CA LEU A 79 3.29 -10.27 18.97
C LEU A 79 3.08 -9.15 17.93
N SER A 80 2.24 -8.18 18.26
CA SER A 80 1.91 -7.05 17.38
C SER A 80 3.15 -6.29 16.87
N ASP A 81 4.21 -6.23 17.68
CA ASP A 81 5.43 -5.49 17.36
C ASP A 81 6.18 -6.06 16.14
N SER A 82 6.05 -7.36 15.89
CA SER A 82 6.69 -8.03 14.74
C SER A 82 6.14 -7.55 13.40
N TYR A 83 4.93 -6.97 13.39
CA TYR A 83 4.22 -6.53 12.19
C TYR A 83 3.80 -5.05 12.26
N LEU A 84 4.40 -4.26 13.16
CA LEU A 84 3.98 -2.88 13.41
C LEU A 84 4.00 -2.01 12.14
N SER A 85 5.04 -2.08 11.32
CA SER A 85 5.13 -1.33 10.06
C SER A 85 4.02 -1.70 9.08
N VAL A 86 3.73 -3.00 8.95
CA VAL A 86 2.66 -3.53 8.08
C VAL A 86 1.29 -3.07 8.59
N LEU A 87 1.05 -3.14 9.91
CA LEU A 87 -0.20 -2.65 10.53
C LEU A 87 -0.41 -1.15 10.30
N LYS A 88 0.64 -0.34 10.45
CA LYS A 88 0.54 1.10 10.17
C LYS A 88 0.27 1.37 8.69
N ALA A 89 0.89 0.62 7.78
CA ALA A 89 0.64 0.76 6.35
C ALA A 89 -0.80 0.38 5.96
N LEU A 90 -1.35 -0.70 6.54
CA LEU A 90 -2.77 -1.06 6.39
C LEU A 90 -3.69 0.03 6.93
N LEU A 91 -3.37 0.61 8.10
CA LEU A 91 -4.16 1.68 8.70
C LEU A 91 -4.15 2.95 7.83
N HIS A 92 -2.99 3.35 7.29
CA HIS A 92 -2.93 4.49 6.37
C HIS A 92 -3.81 4.26 5.14
N ALA A 93 -3.75 3.06 4.54
CA ALA A 93 -4.56 2.69 3.38
C ALA A 93 -6.06 2.58 3.71
N SER A 94 -6.43 2.07 4.89
CA SER A 94 -7.84 2.00 5.29
C SER A 94 -8.43 3.39 5.52
N VAL A 95 -7.67 4.30 6.11
CA VAL A 95 -8.08 5.70 6.29
C VAL A 95 -8.29 6.39 4.94
N SER A 96 -7.38 6.19 3.97
CA SER A 96 -7.55 6.79 2.63
C SER A 96 -8.72 6.20 1.85
N CYS A 97 -9.12 4.96 2.13
CA CYS A 97 -10.32 4.35 1.54
C CYS A 97 -11.60 4.59 2.37
N HIS A 98 -11.51 5.40 3.44
CA HIS A 98 -12.63 5.65 4.37
C HIS A 98 -13.24 4.36 4.95
N LYS A 99 -12.41 3.39 5.33
CA LYS A 99 -12.84 2.12 5.95
C LYS A 99 -12.27 1.95 7.35
N LYS A 100 -13.06 1.35 8.23
CA LYS A 100 -12.56 0.87 9.53
C LYS A 100 -11.82 -0.45 9.31
N LEU A 101 -10.51 -0.46 9.54
CA LEU A 101 -9.69 -1.66 9.44
C LEU A 101 -10.00 -2.64 10.58
N VAL A 102 -10.23 -3.90 10.22
CA VAL A 102 -10.24 -5.05 11.11
C VAL A 102 -9.17 -6.01 10.63
N VAL A 103 -8.22 -6.36 11.50
CA VAL A 103 -7.16 -7.32 11.18
C VAL A 103 -7.46 -8.63 11.86
N ASP A 104 -7.67 -9.67 11.06
CA ASP A 104 -7.82 -11.04 11.53
C ASP A 104 -6.45 -11.72 11.51
N TRP A 105 -5.94 -12.06 12.69
CA TRP A 105 -4.64 -12.69 12.85
C TRP A 105 -4.74 -14.19 12.59
N VAL A 106 -4.10 -14.66 11.53
CA VAL A 106 -4.11 -16.08 11.16
C VAL A 106 -2.70 -16.64 11.31
N ALA A 107 -2.53 -17.59 12.23
CA ALA A 107 -1.24 -18.24 12.42
C ALA A 107 -1.01 -19.18 11.24
N SER A 108 0.08 -18.98 10.51
CA SER A 108 0.32 -19.74 9.28
C SER A 108 0.47 -21.23 9.54
N THR A 109 1.00 -21.64 10.71
CA THR A 109 1.08 -23.06 11.08
C THR A 109 -0.30 -23.70 11.18
N ASP A 110 -1.31 -22.94 11.62
CA ASP A 110 -2.65 -23.46 11.85
C ASP A 110 -3.43 -23.69 10.54
N LEU A 111 -2.87 -23.28 9.40
CA LEU A 111 -3.41 -23.56 8.07
C LEU A 111 -2.83 -24.85 7.45
N GLU A 112 -1.93 -25.55 8.13
CA GLU A 112 -1.26 -26.75 7.62
C GLU A 112 -2.03 -28.05 7.92
N ASP A 113 -1.90 -29.04 7.04
CA ASP A 113 -2.58 -30.33 7.16
C ASP A 113 -2.20 -31.10 8.45
N SER A 114 -0.97 -30.90 8.94
CA SER A 114 -0.54 -31.45 10.23
C SER A 114 -1.42 -30.93 11.38
N THR A 115 -1.72 -29.63 11.39
CA THR A 115 -2.60 -29.04 12.41
C THR A 115 -4.05 -29.48 12.27
N ALA A 116 -4.52 -29.80 11.06
CA ALA A 116 -5.84 -30.41 10.88
C ALA A 116 -5.99 -31.73 11.66
N SER A 117 -4.88 -32.46 11.83
CA SER A 117 -4.84 -33.72 12.59
C SER A 117 -4.53 -33.51 14.07
N GLU A 118 -3.55 -32.65 14.38
CA GLU A 118 -3.03 -32.45 15.75
C GLU A 118 -3.89 -31.51 16.60
N ALA A 119 -4.47 -30.46 15.99
CA ALA A 119 -5.31 -29.48 16.67
C ALA A 119 -6.47 -29.01 15.75
N PRO A 120 -7.49 -29.86 15.52
CA PRO A 120 -8.56 -29.59 14.57
C PRO A 120 -9.32 -28.27 14.81
N ASP A 121 -9.50 -27.88 16.07
CA ASP A 121 -10.19 -26.63 16.43
C ASP A 121 -9.39 -25.39 16.03
N ALA A 122 -8.07 -25.40 16.25
CA ALA A 122 -7.18 -24.32 15.83
C ALA A 122 -7.17 -24.20 14.29
N TYR A 123 -7.08 -25.35 13.61
CA TYR A 123 -7.16 -25.41 12.15
C TYR A 123 -8.48 -24.83 11.62
N LYS A 124 -9.61 -25.27 12.18
CA LYS A 124 -10.94 -24.78 11.79
C LYS A 124 -11.09 -23.29 12.06
N ALA A 125 -10.61 -22.79 13.19
CA ALA A 125 -10.66 -21.37 13.52
C ALA A 125 -9.82 -20.53 12.55
N ALA A 126 -8.59 -20.95 12.25
CA ALA A 126 -7.70 -20.28 11.31
C ALA A 126 -8.31 -20.19 9.90
N TRP A 127 -8.87 -21.30 9.40
CA TRP A 127 -9.56 -21.32 8.11
C TRP A 127 -10.85 -20.51 8.10
N THR A 128 -11.58 -20.45 9.23
CA THR A 128 -12.78 -19.61 9.35
C THR A 128 -12.41 -18.12 9.24
N LEU A 129 -11.35 -17.69 9.92
CA LEU A 129 -10.84 -16.32 9.83
C LEU A 129 -10.37 -15.99 8.41
N LEU A 130 -9.58 -16.87 7.79
CA LEU A 130 -9.08 -16.66 6.43
C LEU A 130 -10.22 -16.54 5.40
N LYS A 131 -11.23 -17.42 5.48
CA LYS A 131 -12.38 -17.42 4.56
C LYS A 131 -13.36 -16.29 4.81
N GLY A 132 -13.38 -15.73 6.02
CA GLY A 132 -14.23 -14.61 6.40
C GLY A 132 -13.63 -13.23 6.10
N ALA A 133 -12.40 -13.16 5.59
CA ALA A 133 -11.72 -11.89 5.30
C ALA A 133 -12.04 -11.38 3.89
N ASP A 134 -12.07 -10.05 3.74
CA ASP A 134 -12.28 -9.34 2.48
C ASP A 134 -10.99 -9.27 1.64
N GLY A 135 -9.84 -9.53 2.25
CA GLY A 135 -8.52 -9.58 1.63
C GLY A 135 -7.49 -10.32 2.48
N VAL A 136 -6.44 -10.81 1.84
CA VAL A 136 -5.38 -11.61 2.44
C VAL A 136 -4.04 -10.89 2.29
N LEU A 137 -3.29 -10.79 3.38
CA LEU A 137 -1.92 -10.28 3.39
C LEU A 137 -0.97 -11.33 3.95
N VAL A 138 0.05 -11.67 3.17
CA VAL A 138 1.16 -12.52 3.61
C VAL A 138 2.42 -11.65 3.70
N PRO A 139 2.90 -11.30 4.91
CA PRO A 139 4.06 -10.43 5.08
C PRO A 139 5.36 -11.20 4.84
N GLY A 140 6.48 -10.46 4.86
CA GLY A 140 7.81 -11.05 4.87
C GLY A 140 8.04 -12.01 6.04
N GLY A 141 9.07 -12.83 5.95
CA GLY A 141 9.43 -13.77 7.00
C GLY A 141 10.78 -14.43 6.74
N PHE A 142 11.16 -15.32 7.65
CA PHE A 142 12.38 -16.12 7.54
C PHE A 142 12.18 -17.48 8.21
N GLY A 143 12.92 -18.47 7.71
CA GLY A 143 12.84 -19.85 8.16
C GLY A 143 11.63 -20.59 7.58
N ASP A 144 11.63 -21.89 7.82
CA ASP A 144 10.70 -22.90 7.28
C ASP A 144 9.32 -22.92 7.98
N ARG A 145 9.25 -22.50 9.25
CA ARG A 145 8.01 -22.56 10.03
C ARG A 145 6.87 -21.78 9.37
N GLY A 146 5.77 -22.47 9.10
CA GLY A 146 4.55 -21.86 8.58
C GLY A 146 4.58 -21.56 7.08
N VAL A 147 5.61 -22.01 6.36
CA VAL A 147 5.75 -21.79 4.91
C VAL A 147 4.59 -22.44 4.14
N LYS A 148 4.20 -23.67 4.51
CA LYS A 148 3.10 -24.37 3.82
C LYS A 148 1.78 -23.66 4.02
N GLY A 149 1.45 -23.24 5.24
CA GLY A 149 0.18 -22.54 5.46
C GLY A 149 0.10 -21.16 4.81
N LYS A 150 1.23 -20.44 4.66
CA LYS A 150 1.27 -19.21 3.85
C LYS A 150 1.00 -19.49 2.36
N MET A 151 1.54 -20.58 1.82
CA MET A 151 1.20 -21.02 0.46
C MET A 151 -0.29 -21.37 0.35
N MET A 152 -0.86 -22.04 1.34
CA MET A 152 -2.30 -22.35 1.36
C MET A 152 -3.17 -21.08 1.36
N ALA A 153 -2.75 -20.02 2.06
CA ALA A 153 -3.43 -18.73 2.01
C ALA A 153 -3.35 -18.06 0.62
N ALA A 154 -2.19 -18.10 -0.04
CA ALA A 154 -2.03 -17.61 -1.41
C ALA A 154 -2.90 -18.41 -2.40
N LYS A 155 -2.90 -19.74 -2.28
CA LYS A 155 -3.75 -20.64 -3.07
C LYS A 155 -5.23 -20.31 -2.90
N TYR A 156 -5.68 -20.19 -1.65
CA TYR A 156 -7.06 -19.85 -1.34
C TYR A 156 -7.45 -18.51 -1.99
N ALA A 157 -6.60 -17.49 -1.83
CA ALA A 157 -6.86 -16.19 -2.41
C ALA A 157 -6.99 -16.24 -3.94
N ARG A 158 -6.02 -16.89 -4.60
CA ARG A 158 -5.99 -17.08 -6.06
C ARG A 158 -7.24 -17.80 -6.58
N GLU A 159 -7.63 -18.90 -5.95
CA GLU A 159 -8.74 -19.74 -6.43
C GLU A 159 -10.12 -19.16 -6.15
N ASN A 160 -10.24 -18.32 -5.13
CA ASN A 160 -11.52 -17.74 -4.70
C ASN A 160 -11.66 -16.26 -5.10
N ASN A 161 -10.74 -15.76 -5.92
CA ASN A 161 -10.69 -14.36 -6.33
C ASN A 161 -10.79 -13.40 -5.13
N VAL A 162 -10.01 -13.66 -4.07
CA VAL A 162 -9.92 -12.81 -2.87
C VAL A 162 -8.66 -11.95 -2.97
N PRO A 163 -8.72 -10.63 -2.78
CA PRO A 163 -7.58 -9.73 -2.88
C PRO A 163 -6.38 -10.23 -2.09
N TYR A 164 -5.22 -10.25 -2.73
CA TYR A 164 -4.00 -10.78 -2.15
C TYR A 164 -2.86 -9.78 -2.27
N LEU A 165 -2.14 -9.58 -1.17
CA LEU A 165 -0.85 -8.90 -1.14
C LEU A 165 0.21 -9.79 -0.49
N GLY A 166 1.17 -10.25 -1.29
CA GLY A 166 2.38 -10.94 -0.81
C GLY A 166 3.55 -9.97 -0.70
N ILE A 167 4.22 -9.91 0.46
CA ILE A 167 5.38 -9.04 0.67
C ILE A 167 6.63 -9.90 0.90
N CYS A 168 7.68 -9.66 0.12
CA CYS A 168 8.97 -10.35 0.21
C CYS A 168 8.74 -11.88 0.15
N LEU A 169 8.91 -12.60 1.26
CA LEU A 169 8.58 -14.04 1.33
C LEU A 169 7.15 -14.36 0.86
N GLY A 170 6.17 -13.49 1.10
CA GLY A 170 4.81 -13.70 0.61
C GLY A 170 4.73 -13.79 -0.92
N MET A 171 5.46 -12.94 -1.64
CA MET A 171 5.55 -12.98 -3.10
C MET A 171 6.24 -14.27 -3.57
N GLN A 172 7.35 -14.65 -2.95
CA GLN A 172 8.08 -15.88 -3.27
C GLN A 172 7.19 -17.13 -3.11
N LEU A 173 6.43 -17.20 -2.02
CA LEU A 173 5.53 -18.32 -1.76
C LEU A 173 4.34 -18.36 -2.72
N ALA A 174 3.85 -17.21 -3.19
CA ALA A 174 2.84 -17.16 -4.24
C ALA A 174 3.38 -17.73 -5.58
N VAL A 175 4.63 -17.45 -5.93
CA VAL A 175 5.29 -18.03 -7.12
C VAL A 175 5.41 -19.55 -7.00
N VAL A 176 5.87 -20.05 -5.84
CA VAL A 176 5.99 -21.50 -5.58
C VAL A 176 4.61 -22.17 -5.61
N GLU A 177 3.60 -21.57 -4.98
CA GLU A 177 2.22 -22.06 -4.99
C GLU A 177 1.68 -22.18 -6.42
N PHE A 178 1.90 -21.15 -7.24
CA PHE A 178 1.45 -21.11 -8.63
C PHE A 178 2.10 -22.22 -9.46
N ALA A 179 3.41 -22.44 -9.30
CA ALA A 179 4.12 -23.53 -9.97
C ALA A 179 3.55 -24.90 -9.59
N ARG A 180 3.27 -25.13 -8.30
CA ARG A 180 2.70 -26.39 -7.81
C ARG A 180 1.31 -26.66 -8.37
N HIS A 181 0.43 -25.67 -8.32
CA HIS A 181 -1.00 -25.90 -8.51
C HIS A 181 -1.51 -25.54 -9.90
N VAL A 182 -0.96 -24.50 -10.52
CA VAL A 182 -1.34 -24.06 -11.88
C VAL A 182 -0.49 -24.78 -12.91
N MET A 183 0.84 -24.73 -12.78
CA MET A 183 1.78 -25.32 -13.73
C MET A 183 2.00 -26.83 -13.53
N LYS A 184 1.42 -27.41 -12.47
CA LYS A 184 1.49 -28.84 -12.13
C LYS A 184 2.91 -29.36 -11.88
N PHE A 185 3.74 -28.56 -11.23
CA PHE A 185 5.06 -28.95 -10.75
C PHE A 185 5.03 -29.23 -9.24
N PRO A 186 4.63 -30.44 -8.78
CA PRO A 186 4.41 -30.72 -7.36
C PRO A 186 5.68 -30.59 -6.51
N ASP A 187 6.85 -30.79 -7.11
CA ASP A 187 8.16 -30.67 -6.46
C ASP A 187 8.69 -29.23 -6.42
N ALA A 188 8.02 -28.27 -7.07
CA ALA A 188 8.45 -26.87 -7.11
C ALA A 188 8.65 -26.29 -5.72
N ASP A 189 9.80 -25.69 -5.45
CA ASP A 189 10.07 -25.09 -4.14
C ASP A 189 11.11 -23.96 -4.24
N SER A 190 11.31 -23.26 -3.12
CA SER A 190 12.49 -22.42 -2.90
C SER A 190 13.67 -23.28 -2.46
N THR A 191 14.85 -22.98 -2.99
CA THR A 191 16.11 -23.58 -2.52
C THR A 191 16.43 -23.18 -1.07
N GLU A 192 15.75 -22.18 -0.51
CA GLU A 192 15.81 -21.87 0.93
C GLU A 192 15.27 -23.01 1.80
N PHE A 193 14.19 -23.67 1.36
CA PHE A 193 13.47 -24.68 2.15
C PHE A 193 13.75 -26.09 1.67
N ASN A 194 13.91 -26.28 0.36
CA ASN A 194 14.27 -27.56 -0.23
C ASN A 194 15.42 -27.37 -1.23
N PRO A 195 16.69 -27.43 -0.79
CA PRO A 195 17.85 -27.29 -1.67
C PRO A 195 17.95 -28.35 -2.78
N ASN A 196 17.23 -29.46 -2.65
CA ASN A 196 17.27 -30.59 -3.57
C ASN A 196 16.06 -30.64 -4.52
N THR A 197 15.20 -29.61 -4.54
CA THR A 197 14.09 -29.54 -5.49
C THR A 197 14.60 -29.61 -6.93
N LYS A 198 13.93 -30.41 -7.76
CA LYS A 198 14.19 -30.49 -9.20
C LYS A 198 13.57 -29.31 -9.96
N THR A 199 12.69 -28.56 -9.31
CA THR A 199 12.01 -27.39 -9.89
C THR A 199 12.23 -26.16 -8.99
N PRO A 200 13.44 -25.58 -8.98
CA PRO A 200 13.78 -24.47 -8.10
C PRO A 200 13.17 -23.16 -8.60
N CYS A 201 11.97 -22.83 -8.11
CA CYS A 201 11.26 -21.60 -8.50
C CYS A 201 11.85 -20.35 -7.89
N VAL A 202 12.46 -20.48 -6.71
CA VAL A 202 13.12 -19.40 -5.99
C VAL A 202 14.52 -19.87 -5.61
N ILE A 203 15.53 -19.10 -6.01
CA ILE A 203 16.95 -19.47 -5.89
C ILE A 203 17.75 -18.41 -5.13
N PHE A 204 18.85 -18.83 -4.52
CA PHE A 204 19.77 -17.91 -3.87
C PHE A 204 20.51 -17.08 -4.92
N MET A 205 20.23 -15.78 -4.96
CA MET A 205 20.84 -14.81 -5.89
C MET A 205 21.35 -13.59 -5.10
N PRO A 206 22.45 -13.72 -4.35
CA PRO A 206 22.98 -12.62 -3.56
C PRO A 206 23.51 -11.49 -4.44
N GLU A 207 23.62 -10.29 -3.86
CA GLU A 207 24.39 -9.21 -4.49
C GLU A 207 25.88 -9.40 -4.17
N GLY A 208 26.74 -9.21 -5.18
CA GLY A 208 28.18 -9.14 -4.96
C GLY A 208 28.53 -7.82 -4.27
N SER A 209 29.37 -7.86 -3.24
CA SER A 209 29.90 -6.67 -2.60
C SER A 209 31.38 -6.48 -2.95
N LYS A 210 31.77 -5.24 -3.28
CA LYS A 210 33.19 -4.87 -3.43
C LYS A 210 33.90 -4.73 -2.07
N THR A 211 33.16 -4.63 -0.97
CA THR A 211 33.68 -4.37 0.39
C THR A 211 33.55 -5.56 1.34
N HIS A 212 32.67 -6.53 1.05
CA HIS A 212 32.44 -7.71 1.86
C HIS A 212 32.60 -8.98 1.01
N MET A 213 33.50 -9.86 1.42
CA MET A 213 33.64 -11.18 0.80
C MET A 213 32.45 -12.07 1.17
N GLY A 214 31.82 -12.69 0.17
CA GLY A 214 30.63 -13.56 0.33
C GLY A 214 29.38 -12.99 -0.35
N GLY A 215 28.34 -13.83 -0.49
CA GLY A 215 27.05 -13.42 -1.06
C GLY A 215 26.30 -12.49 -0.11
N THR A 216 26.22 -11.20 -0.43
CA THR A 216 25.56 -10.21 0.43
C THR A 216 24.05 -10.13 0.18
N MET A 217 23.30 -9.74 1.22
CA MET A 217 21.85 -9.54 1.15
C MET A 217 21.53 -8.33 0.27
N ARG A 218 20.50 -8.44 -0.59
CA ARG A 218 19.93 -7.29 -1.29
C ARG A 218 19.23 -6.41 -0.26
N LEU A 219 19.81 -5.23 -0.03
CA LEU A 219 19.44 -4.35 1.09
C LEU A 219 19.36 -2.88 0.67
N GLY A 220 18.36 -2.19 1.20
CA GLY A 220 18.22 -0.73 1.05
C GLY A 220 17.33 -0.35 -0.13
N SER A 221 17.42 0.92 -0.55
CA SER A 221 16.64 1.41 -1.69
C SER A 221 17.19 0.82 -2.99
N ARG A 222 16.30 0.25 -3.81
CA ARG A 222 16.62 -0.21 -5.16
C ARG A 222 15.49 0.21 -6.10
N ARG A 223 15.84 0.41 -7.35
CA ARG A 223 14.90 0.78 -8.40
C ARG A 223 14.23 -0.44 -8.99
N THR A 224 12.92 -0.37 -9.14
CA THR A 224 12.07 -1.34 -9.83
C THR A 224 11.41 -0.63 -11.01
N PHE A 225 11.61 -1.15 -12.21
CA PHE A 225 11.02 -0.64 -13.45
C PHE A 225 9.77 -1.42 -13.80
N PHE A 226 8.70 -0.71 -14.14
CA PHE A 226 7.52 -1.32 -14.71
C PHE A 226 7.80 -1.72 -16.16
N LYS A 227 7.57 -2.99 -16.49
CA LYS A 227 7.74 -3.55 -17.84
C LYS A 227 6.41 -3.73 -18.57
N VAL A 228 5.31 -3.70 -17.83
CA VAL A 228 3.93 -3.76 -18.35
C VAL A 228 3.25 -2.45 -17.97
N THR A 229 2.87 -1.64 -18.97
CA THR A 229 2.35 -0.29 -18.75
C THR A 229 0.92 -0.26 -18.23
N ASP A 230 0.11 -1.29 -18.52
CA ASP A 230 -1.30 -1.34 -18.11
C ASP A 230 -1.56 -2.20 -16.86
N CYS A 231 -0.51 -2.49 -16.08
CA CYS A 231 -0.65 -3.31 -14.86
C CYS A 231 -1.24 -2.51 -13.69
N LYS A 232 -1.88 -3.22 -12.74
CA LYS A 232 -2.55 -2.58 -11.59
C LYS A 232 -1.55 -1.82 -10.73
N SER A 233 -0.34 -2.38 -10.57
CA SER A 233 0.73 -1.78 -9.78
C SER A 233 1.20 -0.45 -10.38
N ALA A 234 1.48 -0.37 -11.69
CA ALA A 234 1.92 0.88 -12.32
C ALA A 234 0.88 1.99 -12.13
N LYS A 235 -0.40 1.68 -12.37
CA LYS A 235 -1.53 2.59 -12.15
C LYS A 235 -1.63 3.09 -10.71
N LEU A 236 -1.50 2.20 -9.72
CA LEU A 236 -1.49 2.58 -8.30
C LEU A 236 -0.33 3.52 -7.94
N TYR A 237 0.80 3.41 -8.63
CA TYR A 237 1.92 4.32 -8.49
C TYR A 237 1.82 5.58 -9.37
N GLY A 238 0.72 5.78 -10.10
CA GLY A 238 0.47 6.94 -10.95
C GLY A 238 1.16 6.87 -12.31
N ASP A 239 1.20 5.68 -12.92
CA ASP A 239 1.76 5.43 -14.26
C ASP A 239 3.21 5.87 -14.44
N VAL A 240 3.99 5.82 -13.35
CA VAL A 240 5.43 6.09 -13.38
C VAL A 240 6.18 4.93 -14.04
N ASN A 241 7.31 5.22 -14.69
CA ASN A 241 8.15 4.18 -15.32
C ASN A 241 8.91 3.31 -14.32
N TYR A 242 9.17 3.83 -13.11
CA TYR A 242 9.89 3.12 -12.07
C TYR A 242 9.52 3.64 -10.68
N VAL A 243 9.84 2.83 -9.67
CA VAL A 243 9.75 3.18 -8.24
C VAL A 243 11.01 2.77 -7.52
N ASP A 244 11.41 3.54 -6.51
CA ASP A 244 12.52 3.21 -5.63
C ASP A 244 11.97 2.70 -4.29
N GLU A 245 12.12 1.40 -4.01
CA GLU A 245 11.56 0.75 -2.82
C GLU A 245 12.64 0.07 -1.97
N ARG A 246 12.31 -0.26 -0.72
CA ARG A 246 13.30 -0.84 0.23
C ARG A 246 13.27 -2.37 0.20
N HIS A 247 14.43 -2.99 -0.02
CA HIS A 247 14.59 -4.44 -0.03
C HIS A 247 15.37 -4.92 1.19
N ARG A 248 15.11 -6.17 1.60
CA ARG A 248 15.84 -6.88 2.65
C ARG A 248 15.65 -8.40 2.49
N HIS A 249 16.29 -8.99 1.50
CA HIS A 249 16.16 -10.43 1.19
C HIS A 249 17.38 -10.97 0.44
N ARG A 250 17.41 -12.28 0.21
CA ARG A 250 18.56 -13.00 -0.37
C ARG A 250 18.21 -13.91 -1.55
N TYR A 251 16.92 -14.21 -1.71
CA TYR A 251 16.43 -15.18 -2.67
C TYR A 251 15.58 -14.45 -3.70
N GLU A 252 15.64 -14.90 -4.94
CA GLU A 252 14.95 -14.32 -6.07
C GLU A 252 14.20 -15.40 -6.84
N VAL A 253 13.17 -15.01 -7.58
CA VAL A 253 12.56 -15.92 -8.56
C VAL A 253 13.62 -16.36 -9.57
N ASN A 254 13.66 -17.66 -9.86
CA ASN A 254 14.59 -18.22 -10.82
C ASN A 254 14.33 -17.64 -12.23
N PRO A 255 15.26 -16.86 -12.81
CA PRO A 255 15.07 -16.21 -14.11
C PRO A 255 14.78 -17.22 -15.23
N ASP A 256 15.33 -18.43 -15.15
CA ASP A 256 15.15 -19.48 -16.16
C ASP A 256 13.69 -19.98 -16.22
N MET A 257 12.93 -19.84 -15.13
CA MET A 257 11.54 -20.25 -15.05
C MET A 257 10.55 -19.15 -15.44
N VAL A 258 11.00 -17.89 -15.54
CA VAL A 258 10.14 -16.73 -15.79
C VAL A 258 9.30 -16.86 -17.06
N PRO A 259 9.84 -17.30 -18.22
CA PRO A 259 9.03 -17.51 -19.41
C PRO A 259 7.92 -18.54 -19.21
N ALA A 260 8.16 -19.60 -18.43
CA ALA A 260 7.17 -20.64 -18.15
C ALA A 260 6.03 -20.11 -17.27
N PHE A 261 6.35 -19.27 -16.28
CA PHE A 261 5.34 -18.59 -15.45
C PHE A 261 4.49 -17.60 -16.26
N GLU A 262 5.11 -16.76 -17.09
CA GLU A 262 4.41 -15.78 -17.93
C GLU A 262 3.46 -16.49 -18.90
N ASN A 263 3.90 -17.57 -19.54
CA ASN A 263 3.07 -18.41 -20.41
C ASN A 263 1.90 -19.09 -19.68
N ALA A 264 2.04 -19.34 -18.38
CA ALA A 264 1.00 -19.94 -17.54
C ALA A 264 0.04 -18.90 -16.92
N GLY A 265 0.26 -17.61 -17.16
CA GLY A 265 -0.63 -16.52 -16.73
C GLY A 265 -0.18 -15.74 -15.49
N LEU A 266 1.01 -16.04 -14.93
CA LEU A 266 1.60 -15.22 -13.86
C LEU A 266 2.57 -14.20 -14.47
N GLN A 267 2.23 -12.92 -14.40
CA GLN A 267 3.04 -11.86 -15.01
C GLN A 267 4.04 -11.25 -14.04
N PHE A 268 5.26 -10.97 -14.52
CA PHE A 268 6.26 -10.18 -13.79
C PHE A 268 6.29 -8.75 -14.31
N VAL A 269 5.44 -7.92 -13.72
CA VAL A 269 5.19 -6.55 -14.18
C VAL A 269 6.26 -5.55 -13.75
N GLY A 270 7.02 -5.87 -12.70
CA GLY A 270 8.13 -5.05 -12.19
C GLY A 270 9.43 -5.84 -12.16
N LYS A 271 10.51 -5.28 -12.71
CA LYS A 271 11.85 -5.90 -12.77
C LYS A 271 12.92 -4.91 -12.32
N ASP A 272 14.07 -5.42 -11.88
CA ASP A 272 15.22 -4.56 -11.53
C ASP A 272 15.87 -3.93 -12.78
N GLU A 273 16.92 -3.13 -12.56
CA GLU A 273 17.69 -2.47 -13.62
C GLU A 273 18.25 -3.44 -14.65
N THR A 274 18.70 -4.62 -14.20
CA THR A 274 19.27 -5.64 -15.08
C THR A 274 18.20 -6.43 -15.83
N GLY A 275 16.95 -6.38 -15.36
CA GLY A 275 15.85 -7.20 -15.86
C GLY A 275 15.93 -8.66 -15.42
N GLN A 276 16.92 -9.05 -14.60
CA GLN A 276 17.09 -10.42 -14.13
C GLN A 276 16.28 -10.72 -12.87
N ARG A 277 16.04 -9.72 -12.00
CA ARG A 277 15.30 -9.91 -10.75
C ARG A 277 13.86 -9.44 -10.94
N MET A 278 12.93 -10.32 -10.59
CA MET A 278 11.50 -10.05 -10.68
C MET A 278 11.00 -9.49 -9.35
N GLU A 279 10.51 -8.26 -9.38
CA GLU A 279 10.24 -7.48 -8.17
C GLU A 279 8.73 -7.35 -7.88
N ILE A 280 7.88 -7.47 -8.90
CA ILE A 280 6.42 -7.40 -8.77
C ILE A 280 5.76 -8.46 -9.65
N ILE A 281 4.87 -9.27 -9.06
CA ILE A 281 4.00 -10.22 -9.77
C ILE A 281 2.54 -9.77 -9.76
N GLU A 282 1.84 -10.09 -10.84
CA GLU A 282 0.39 -9.96 -10.95
C GLU A 282 -0.25 -11.18 -11.63
N ILE A 283 -1.49 -11.48 -11.26
CA ILE A 283 -2.38 -12.34 -12.05
C ILE A 283 -3.43 -11.42 -12.70
N PRO A 284 -3.37 -11.18 -14.03
CA PRO A 284 -4.22 -10.20 -14.71
C PRO A 284 -5.72 -10.40 -14.47
N ASP A 285 -6.20 -11.65 -14.62
CA ASP A 285 -7.62 -12.03 -14.52
C ASP A 285 -8.16 -12.05 -13.08
N HIS A 286 -7.30 -11.81 -12.08
CA HIS A 286 -7.69 -11.74 -10.68
C HIS A 286 -7.96 -10.30 -10.24
N ARG A 287 -9.00 -10.07 -9.42
CA ARG A 287 -9.44 -8.72 -9.00
C ARG A 287 -8.28 -7.88 -8.45
N PHE A 288 -7.47 -8.49 -7.60
CA PHE A 288 -6.20 -7.95 -7.09
C PHE A 288 -5.34 -9.08 -6.56
N PHE A 289 -4.36 -9.55 -7.32
CA PHE A 289 -3.36 -10.50 -6.84
C PHE A 289 -2.01 -9.89 -7.12
N VAL A 290 -1.40 -9.30 -6.09
CA VAL A 290 -0.12 -8.60 -6.21
C VAL A 290 0.86 -9.23 -5.23
N GLY A 291 2.05 -9.55 -5.72
CA GLY A 291 3.20 -9.90 -4.88
C GLY A 291 4.32 -8.93 -5.15
N VAL A 292 4.94 -8.39 -4.11
CA VAL A 292 6.09 -7.51 -4.22
C VAL A 292 7.28 -8.08 -3.45
N GLN A 293 8.47 -7.95 -4.00
CA GLN A 293 9.68 -8.47 -3.39
C GLN A 293 10.32 -7.46 -2.41
N PHE A 294 10.04 -6.16 -2.59
CA PHE A 294 10.36 -5.10 -1.63
C PHE A 294 9.40 -5.06 -0.43
N HIS A 295 9.70 -4.18 0.52
CA HIS A 295 8.91 -3.88 1.71
C HIS A 295 8.18 -2.54 1.56
N PRO A 296 6.98 -2.52 0.95
CA PRO A 296 6.21 -1.29 0.70
C PRO A 296 5.78 -0.57 1.98
N GLU A 297 5.77 -1.25 3.12
CA GLU A 297 5.35 -0.70 4.40
C GLU A 297 6.27 0.40 4.92
N PHE A 298 7.56 0.38 4.56
CA PHE A 298 8.54 1.33 5.08
C PHE A 298 8.43 2.73 4.47
N LYS A 299 7.72 2.88 3.34
CA LYS A 299 7.49 4.16 2.68
C LYS A 299 6.05 4.68 2.87
N SER A 300 5.23 3.97 3.65
CA SER A 300 3.87 4.39 3.96
C SER A 300 3.85 5.50 5.01
N THR A 301 3.16 6.61 4.72
CA THR A 301 2.89 7.67 5.70
C THR A 301 1.38 7.97 5.77
N PRO A 302 0.88 8.63 6.83
CA PRO A 302 -0.53 8.99 6.91
C PRO A 302 -1.03 9.87 5.76
N SER A 303 -0.18 10.74 5.22
CA SER A 303 -0.51 11.64 4.10
C SER A 303 -0.26 11.02 2.73
N LYS A 304 0.59 9.99 2.66
CA LYS A 304 0.90 9.25 1.42
C LYS A 304 0.94 7.75 1.73
N PRO A 305 -0.22 7.10 1.82
CA PRO A 305 -0.30 5.67 2.04
C PRO A 305 0.41 4.89 0.93
N SER A 306 1.00 3.75 1.29
CA SER A 306 1.74 2.92 0.35
C SER A 306 0.83 2.30 -0.72
N PRO A 307 1.13 2.48 -2.02
CA PRO A 307 0.22 2.08 -3.10
C PRO A 307 -0.20 0.60 -3.13
N PRO A 308 0.68 -0.41 -2.87
CA PRO A 308 0.25 -1.80 -2.79
C PRO A 308 -0.77 -2.07 -1.67
N PHE A 309 -0.66 -1.36 -0.54
CA PHE A 309 -1.63 -1.46 0.56
C PHE A 309 -2.95 -0.78 0.20
N VAL A 310 -2.90 0.38 -0.46
CA VAL A 310 -4.11 1.05 -0.99
C VAL A 310 -4.83 0.13 -1.97
N GLY A 311 -4.10 -0.49 -2.90
CA GLY A 311 -4.64 -1.46 -3.85
C GLY A 311 -5.33 -2.63 -3.16
N LEU A 312 -4.72 -3.22 -2.12
CA LEU A 312 -5.33 -4.30 -1.35
C LEU A 312 -6.64 -3.87 -0.70
N ILE A 313 -6.64 -2.75 0.02
CA ILE A 313 -7.83 -2.26 0.73
C ILE A 313 -8.93 -1.87 -0.26
N ALA A 314 -8.59 -1.09 -1.29
CA ALA A 314 -9.53 -0.66 -2.32
C ALA A 314 -10.15 -1.87 -3.04
N ALA A 315 -9.34 -2.89 -3.34
CA ALA A 315 -9.86 -4.14 -3.88
C ALA A 315 -10.80 -4.82 -2.89
N ALA A 316 -10.41 -4.97 -1.62
CA ALA A 316 -11.21 -5.61 -0.57
C ALA A 316 -12.59 -4.96 -0.38
N CYS A 317 -12.67 -3.63 -0.49
CA CYS A 317 -13.93 -2.90 -0.32
C CYS A 317 -14.66 -2.53 -1.63
N GLY A 318 -14.22 -3.02 -2.79
CA GLY A 318 -14.87 -2.79 -4.08
C GLY A 318 -14.67 -1.37 -4.66
N GLN A 319 -13.61 -0.68 -4.25
CA GLN A 319 -13.25 0.69 -4.69
C GLN A 319 -12.04 0.72 -5.63
N LEU A 320 -11.48 -0.43 -6.03
CA LEU A 320 -10.24 -0.48 -6.82
C LEU A 320 -10.34 0.28 -8.15
N ASP A 321 -11.40 0.09 -8.92
CA ASP A 321 -11.53 0.73 -10.24
C ASP A 321 -11.52 2.26 -10.13
N GLN A 322 -12.20 2.81 -9.12
CA GLN A 322 -12.19 4.24 -8.83
C GLN A 322 -10.78 4.72 -8.49
N VAL A 323 -10.08 4.00 -7.60
CA VAL A 323 -8.70 4.34 -7.19
C VAL A 323 -7.74 4.30 -8.38
N LEU A 324 -7.87 3.31 -9.27
CA LEU A 324 -7.03 3.22 -10.47
C LEU A 324 -7.29 4.39 -11.42
N GLN A 325 -8.55 4.79 -11.63
CA GLN A 325 -8.91 5.95 -12.47
C GLN A 325 -8.39 7.27 -11.88
N ASP A 326 -8.53 7.47 -10.57
CA ASP A 326 -8.09 8.69 -9.88
C ASP A 326 -6.56 8.83 -9.89
N SER A 327 -5.84 7.71 -9.83
CA SER A 327 -4.37 7.68 -9.87
C SER A 327 -3.82 8.06 -11.24
N CYS A 328 -4.48 7.65 -12.33
CA CYS A 328 -4.13 8.03 -13.70
C CYS A 328 -4.40 9.51 -14.00
N ASN A 329 -5.43 10.10 -13.38
CA ASN A 329 -5.88 11.47 -13.64
C ASN A 329 -5.11 12.55 -12.87
N GLY A 330 -4.09 12.17 -12.09
CA GLY A 330 -3.14 13.08 -11.47
C GLY A 330 -3.77 14.28 -10.77
N HIS A 331 -4.48 14.09 -9.64
CA HIS A 331 -4.89 15.16 -8.71
C HIS A 331 -5.11 16.56 -9.32
N VAL A 332 -6.10 16.70 -10.21
CA VAL A 332 -6.73 18.00 -10.48
C VAL A 332 -8.21 17.91 -10.13
N VAL A 333 -8.55 17.84 -8.84
CA VAL A 333 -9.85 18.33 -8.37
C VAL A 333 -9.72 18.95 -6.98
N ALA A 334 -9.47 20.27 -6.95
CA ALA A 334 -10.04 21.09 -5.90
C ALA A 334 -11.56 21.08 -6.10
N ALA A 335 -12.26 20.23 -5.34
CA ALA A 335 -13.71 20.17 -5.39
C ALA A 335 -14.30 21.43 -4.74
N LYS A 336 -14.54 22.48 -5.54
CA LYS A 336 -15.56 23.47 -5.20
C LYS A 336 -16.90 22.76 -5.30
N HIS A 337 -17.45 22.35 -4.16
CA HIS A 337 -18.88 22.05 -4.04
C HIS A 337 -19.67 23.29 -4.49
N LYS A 338 -20.31 23.22 -5.66
CA LYS A 338 -21.46 24.07 -5.96
C LYS A 338 -22.65 23.45 -5.23
N LEU A 339 -23.14 24.13 -4.19
CA LEU A 339 -24.51 23.95 -3.73
C LEU A 339 -25.42 24.32 -4.91
N GLY A 340 -26.19 23.34 -5.39
CA GLY A 340 -27.33 23.60 -6.24
C GLY A 340 -28.44 24.13 -5.36
N ASP A 341 -28.67 25.44 -5.41
CA ASP A 341 -29.83 26.05 -4.78
C ASP A 341 -31.02 26.05 -5.74
N SER A 342 -32.16 25.86 -5.12
CA SER A 342 -33.45 25.57 -5.73
C SER A 342 -34.04 26.77 -6.49
N SER A 343 -34.90 26.44 -7.45
CA SER A 343 -35.66 27.34 -8.31
C SER A 343 -36.44 28.42 -7.56
N SER A 344 -36.24 29.69 -7.94
CA SER A 344 -37.32 30.69 -7.92
C SER A 344 -37.03 31.81 -8.93
N THR A 345 -37.86 31.91 -9.96
CA THR A 345 -38.07 33.15 -10.72
C THR A 345 -38.86 34.13 -9.85
N PRO A 346 -38.58 35.45 -9.89
CA PRO A 346 -39.42 36.27 -10.76
C PRO A 346 -38.78 37.54 -11.37
N LEU A 347 -39.36 37.87 -12.53
CA LEU A 347 -39.73 39.20 -13.04
C LEU A 347 -38.68 40.16 -13.64
N VAL A 348 -39.04 40.52 -14.87
CA VAL A 348 -38.56 41.51 -15.82
C VAL A 348 -38.63 42.94 -15.27
N HIS A 349 -37.60 43.74 -15.55
CA HIS A 349 -37.82 45.13 -15.98
C HIS A 349 -36.77 45.57 -17.03
N GLN A 350 -37.29 46.03 -18.17
CA GLN A 350 -36.57 46.73 -19.23
C GLN A 350 -36.40 48.20 -18.86
N ASN A 351 -35.27 48.78 -19.29
CA ASN A 351 -35.07 50.14 -19.84
C ASN A 351 -33.57 50.19 -20.20
N GLY A 352 -33.09 50.54 -21.40
CA GLY A 352 -33.57 51.49 -22.39
C GLY A 352 -32.46 52.53 -22.61
N HIS A 353 -32.07 52.74 -23.88
CA HIS A 353 -31.07 53.70 -24.42
C HIS A 353 -29.59 53.34 -24.37
N ALA A 354 -28.72 53.77 -25.30
CA ALA A 354 -28.74 54.09 -26.74
C ALA A 354 -27.30 54.57 -27.08
N GLN A 355 -26.78 54.13 -28.23
CA GLN A 355 -25.75 54.78 -29.07
C GLN A 355 -24.45 55.34 -28.47
N LYS A 356 -23.30 54.87 -28.96
CA LYS A 356 -22.54 55.52 -30.05
C LYS A 356 -21.29 54.73 -30.47
N GLN A 357 -21.13 54.54 -31.78
CA GLN A 357 -19.84 54.26 -32.43
C GLN A 357 -19.03 55.56 -32.58
N ALA A 358 -17.69 55.45 -32.59
CA ALA A 358 -16.84 56.24 -33.48
C ALA A 358 -15.45 55.58 -33.65
N ASN A 359 -14.94 55.73 -34.87
CA ASN A 359 -13.80 55.10 -35.55
C ASN A 359 -12.41 55.66 -35.20
N GLY A 360 -11.39 54.90 -35.63
CA GLY A 360 -10.12 55.39 -36.18
C GLY A 360 -8.89 54.93 -35.39
N GLY A 361 -7.79 54.41 -35.96
CA GLY A 361 -7.36 54.19 -37.33
C GLY A 361 -5.87 53.80 -37.31
N VAL A 362 -5.52 52.76 -38.07
CA VAL A 362 -4.28 52.51 -38.86
C VAL A 362 -2.90 52.92 -38.29
N ALA A 363 -1.97 51.95 -38.13
CA ALA A 363 -0.77 51.79 -38.99
C ALA A 363 0.38 50.98 -38.34
N ASN A 364 0.76 49.89 -39.03
CA ASN A 364 2.08 49.30 -39.28
C ASN A 364 3.28 49.45 -38.33
N GLY A 365 3.96 48.31 -38.14
CA GLY A 365 5.40 48.28 -37.85
C GLY A 365 5.94 46.89 -37.48
N THR A 366 6.18 46.02 -38.47
CA THR A 366 7.02 44.84 -38.34
C THR A 366 8.49 45.21 -38.54
N CYS A 367 9.37 44.74 -37.67
CA CYS A 367 10.81 44.66 -37.92
C CYS A 367 11.41 43.43 -37.24
N HIS A 368 11.90 42.50 -38.07
CA HIS A 368 12.90 41.49 -37.71
C HIS A 368 14.30 42.11 -37.70
N ALA A 369 15.22 41.61 -36.85
CA ALA A 369 16.46 40.93 -37.28
C ALA A 369 17.49 40.79 -36.13
N ASN A 370 17.99 39.56 -35.99
CA ASN A 370 19.38 39.10 -35.81
C ASN A 370 20.39 39.80 -34.88
N GLY A 371 21.17 38.99 -34.16
CA GLY A 371 22.54 39.34 -33.80
C GLY A 371 23.23 38.43 -32.77
N ASN A 372 24.19 37.64 -33.23
CA ASN A 372 25.09 36.72 -32.53
C ASN A 372 26.03 37.34 -31.46
N GLY A 373 26.60 36.46 -30.63
CA GLY A 373 27.98 36.56 -30.10
C GLY A 373 28.12 36.09 -28.64
N SER A 374 28.48 34.83 -28.34
CA SER A 374 29.84 34.27 -28.16
C SER A 374 30.78 35.12 -27.29
N THR A 375 31.17 34.64 -26.09
CA THR A 375 32.46 34.00 -25.75
C THR A 375 32.77 34.02 -24.24
N HIS A 376 33.23 32.84 -23.76
CA HIS A 376 34.22 32.52 -22.73
C HIS A 376 34.37 33.28 -21.40
N GLY A 377 34.38 32.44 -20.35
CA GLY A 377 35.04 32.60 -19.04
C GLY A 377 35.03 31.25 -18.35
#